data_AF-A0A5N5TPB5-F1
#
_entry.id   AF-A0A5N5TPB5-F1
#
_cell.length_a   1.000
_cell.length_b   1.000
_cell.length_c   1.000
_cell.angle_alpha   90.00
_cell.angle_beta   90.00
_cell.angle_gamma   90.00
#
_symmetry.space_group_name_H-M   'P 1'
#
loop_
_entity.id
_entity.type
_entity.pdbx_description
1 polymer ?
#
loop_
_entity_poly.entity_id
_entity_poly.type
_entity_poly.pdbx_seq_one_letter_code
_entity_poly.pdbx_strand_id
1 'polypeptide(L)' 'MKTFCKNEFTYFLFTLQFEKPGNPDVAPISVSHEESKKMYGSWCKMKFVFQKDAMEDIPFVTRSGIEEIFESFFLLTSK' A
#
# COMPACT_ATOMS: atom_id res chain seq x y z
N MET A 1 -3.44 7.90 -12.04
CA MET A 1 -4.87 7.68 -11.70
C MET A 1 -5.70 8.95 -11.74
N LYS A 2 -5.33 10.04 -11.05
CA LYS A 2 -6.11 11.29 -11.01
C LYS A 2 -6.60 11.82 -12.38
N THR A 3 -5.79 11.71 -13.43
CA THR A 3 -6.14 12.12 -14.80
C THR A 3 -7.06 11.15 -15.55
N PHE A 4 -7.09 9.88 -15.13
CA PHE A 4 -7.89 8.81 -15.74
C PHE A 4 -9.28 8.68 -15.09
N CYS A 5 -9.43 9.15 -13.85
CA CYS A 5 -10.64 8.95 -13.04
C CYS A 5 -11.50 10.22 -13.07
N LYS A 6 -12.26 10.40 -14.15
CA LYS A 6 -12.84 11.72 -14.48
C LYS A 6 -14.04 12.13 -13.62
N ASN A 7 -14.93 11.21 -13.23
CA ASN A 7 -16.18 11.57 -12.53
C ASN A 7 -16.53 10.62 -11.37
N GLU A 8 -16.54 9.31 -11.62
CA GLU A 8 -16.83 8.27 -10.63
C GLU A 8 -15.83 7.14 -10.78
N PHE A 9 -15.37 6.60 -9.66
CA PHE A 9 -14.49 5.44 -9.66
C PHE A 9 -14.55 4.69 -8.34
N THR A 10 -14.17 3.42 -8.41
CA THR A 10 -13.87 2.58 -7.25
C THR A 10 -12.60 1.80 -7.58
N TYR A 11 -11.55 1.97 -6.78
CA TYR A 11 -10.32 1.18 -6.88
C TYR A 11 -10.05 0.45 -5.59
N PHE A 12 -9.57 -0.77 -5.75
CA PHE A 12 -8.97 -1.52 -4.67
C PHE A 12 -7.46 -1.31 -4.73
N LEU A 13 -6.90 -0.71 -3.68
CA LEU A 13 -5.47 -0.48 -3.52
C LEU A 13 -4.98 -1.40 -2.41
N PHE A 14 -3.87 -2.10 -2.65
CA PHE A 14 -3.09 -2.71 -1.58
C PHE A 14 -1.74 -2.02 -1.47
N THR A 15 -1.21 -1.96 -0.26
CA THR A 15 0.16 -1.50 0.01
C THR A 15 0.88 -2.49 0.91
N LEU A 16 2.20 -2.57 0.76
CA LEU A 16 3.06 -3.38 1.63
C LEU A 16 3.74 -2.45 2.63
N GLN A 17 3.63 -2.78 3.91
CA GLN A 17 4.30 -2.07 5.00
C GLN A 17 5.25 -3.04 5.69
N PHE A 18 6.53 -2.70 5.69
CA PHE A 18 7.60 -3.48 6.32
C PHE A 18 8.78 -2.56 6.64
N GLU A 19 9.62 -2.98 7.58
CA GLU A 19 10.92 -2.36 7.78
C GLU A 19 11.88 -2.86 6.71
N LYS A 20 12.48 -1.92 5.98
CA LYS A 20 13.29 -2.26 4.82
C LYS A 20 14.77 -2.34 5.19
N PRO A 21 15.40 -3.52 5.05
CA PRO A 21 16.83 -3.65 5.23
C PRO A 21 17.58 -3.08 4.02
N GLY A 22 18.58 -2.24 4.27
CA GLY A 22 19.43 -1.67 3.23
C GLY A 22 18.83 -0.46 2.51
N ASN A 23 18.88 -0.46 1.17
CA ASN A 23 18.47 0.70 0.37
C ASN A 23 16.93 0.81 0.28
N PRO A 24 16.31 1.89 0.80
CA PRO A 24 14.86 2.05 0.81
C PRO A 24 14.25 2.15 -0.60
N ASP A 25 15.02 2.55 -1.61
CA ASP A 25 14.52 2.89 -2.95
C ASP A 25 14.38 1.68 -3.90
N VAL A 26 14.82 0.49 -3.49
CA VAL A 26 14.71 -0.73 -4.32
C VAL A 26 13.24 -1.21 -4.35
N ALA A 27 12.80 -2.04 -5.30
CA ALA A 27 11.44 -2.64 -5.19
C ALA A 27 11.46 -3.93 -4.34
N PRO A 28 10.39 -4.27 -3.60
CA PRO A 28 9.19 -3.45 -3.35
C PRO A 28 9.47 -2.26 -2.42
N ILE A 29 8.71 -1.19 -2.57
CA ILE A 29 8.81 0.01 -1.71
C ILE A 29 7.79 -0.14 -0.58
N SER A 30 8.25 0.03 0.66
CA SER A 30 7.38 0.05 1.83
C SER A 30 6.55 1.34 1.83
N VAL A 31 5.23 1.21 2.03
CA VAL A 31 4.30 2.35 2.05
C VAL A 31 3.37 2.21 3.24
N SER A 32 3.45 3.17 4.15
CA SER A 32 2.58 3.24 5.33
C SER A 32 1.16 3.72 5.00
N HIS A 33 0.24 3.55 5.95
CA HIS A 33 -1.11 4.11 5.87
C HIS A 33 -1.09 5.64 5.67
N GLU A 34 -0.25 6.36 6.43
CA GLU A 34 -0.19 7.82 6.38
C GLU A 34 0.37 8.32 5.04
N GLU A 35 1.37 7.64 4.48
CA GLU A 35 1.87 7.94 3.14
C GLU A 35 0.81 7.69 2.07
N SER A 36 0.07 6.60 2.17
CA SER A 36 -1.06 6.30 1.29
C SER A 36 -2.11 7.42 1.34
N LYS A 37 -2.47 7.85 2.56
CA LYS A 37 -3.40 8.98 2.77
C LYS A 37 -2.87 10.28 2.18
N LYS A 38 -1.57 10.55 2.29
CA LYS A 38 -0.92 11.74 1.71
C LYS A 38 -0.96 11.72 0.18
N MET A 39 -0.75 10.55 -0.44
CA MET A 39 -0.78 10.39 -1.90
C MET A 39 -2.19 10.48 -2.49
N TYR A 40 -3.18 9.88 -1.83
CA TYR A 40 -4.51 9.67 -2.40
C TYR A 40 -5.60 10.55 -1.78
N GLY A 41 -5.52 10.86 -0.49
CA GLY A 41 -6.57 11.54 0.28
C GLY A 41 -6.89 12.97 -0.17
N SER A 42 -5.98 13.63 -0.90
CA SER A 42 -6.25 14.97 -1.45
C SER A 42 -7.29 14.94 -2.57
N TRP A 43 -7.42 13.84 -3.32
CA TRP A 43 -8.27 13.77 -4.52
C TRP A 43 -9.24 12.57 -4.55
N CYS A 44 -9.18 11.65 -3.60
CA CYS A 44 -10.16 10.57 -3.44
C CYS A 44 -10.59 10.41 -1.98
N LYS A 45 -11.74 9.77 -1.74
CA LYS A 45 -12.08 9.19 -0.44
C LYS A 45 -11.33 7.87 -0.31
N MET A 46 -10.62 7.67 0.79
CA MET A 46 -9.85 6.46 1.07
C MET A 46 -10.41 5.81 2.33
N LYS A 47 -10.87 4.56 2.20
CA LYS A 47 -11.38 3.74 3.31
C LYS A 47 -10.44 2.56 3.52
N PHE A 48 -9.88 2.45 4.72
CA PHE A 48 -9.21 1.23 5.15
C PHE A 48 -10.24 0.10 5.25
N VAL A 49 -9.92 -1.04 4.64
CA VAL A 49 -10.78 -2.23 4.65
C VAL A 49 -10.27 -3.22 5.68
N PHE A 50 -9.03 -3.68 5.52
CA PHE A 50 -8.35 -4.55 6.47
C PHE A 50 -6.84 -4.56 6.22
N GLN A 51 -6.09 -5.15 7.15
CA GLN A 51 -4.68 -5.46 7.03
C GLN A 51 -4.48 -6.92 7.39
N LYS A 52 -3.52 -7.57 6.73
CA LYS A 52 -3.09 -8.93 7.09
C LYS A 52 -1.57 -9.01 7.15
N ASP A 53 -1.07 -9.94 7.94
CA ASP A 53 0.29 -10.43 7.84
C ASP A 53 0.48 -11.10 6.47
N ALA A 54 1.56 -10.76 5.78
CA ALA A 54 1.90 -11.27 4.45
C ALA A 54 3.25 -12.01 4.42
N MET A 55 3.81 -12.38 5.59
CA MET A 55 5.08 -13.09 5.70
C MET A 55 5.09 -14.41 4.92
N GLU A 56 4.00 -15.17 4.98
CA GLU A 56 3.87 -16.45 4.28
C GLU A 56 3.50 -16.31 2.80
N ASP A 57 2.94 -15.15 2.42
CA ASP A 57 2.42 -14.91 1.07
C ASP A 57 3.51 -14.44 0.09
N ILE A 58 4.63 -13.90 0.59
CA ILE A 58 5.68 -13.28 -0.23
C ILE A 58 7.02 -14.02 -0.03
N PRO A 59 7.37 -14.98 -0.92
CA PRO A 59 8.44 -15.95 -0.71
C PRO A 59 9.85 -15.37 -0.54
N PHE A 60 10.08 -14.13 -0.96
CA PHE A 60 11.41 -13.50 -0.98
C PHE A 60 11.69 -12.62 0.24
N VAL A 61 10.70 -12.43 1.13
CA VAL A 61 10.78 -11.52 2.29
C VAL A 61 11.83 -12.00 3.29
N THR A 62 11.79 -13.29 3.64
CA THR A 62 12.73 -13.89 4.60
C THR A 62 14.18 -13.86 4.10
N ARG A 63 14.41 -14.04 2.80
CA ARG A 63 15.75 -13.95 2.17
C ARG A 63 16.28 -12.53 2.13
N SER A 64 15.39 -11.55 2.19
CA SER A 64 15.75 -10.13 2.12
C SER A 64 16.06 -9.54 3.49
N GLY A 65 15.92 -10.31 4.59
CA GLY A 65 16.13 -9.82 5.95
C GLY A 65 14.97 -8.98 6.50
N ILE A 66 13.79 -9.08 5.88
CA ILE A 66 12.56 -8.46 6.39
C ILE A 66 11.93 -9.41 7.40
N GLU A 67 11.72 -8.93 8.62
CA GLU A 67 11.19 -9.72 9.74
C GLU A 67 9.66 -9.73 9.80
N GLU A 68 9.02 -8.62 9.41
CA GLU A 68 7.58 -8.45 9.40
C GLU A 68 7.13 -7.71 8.15
N ILE A 69 6.04 -8.16 7.55
CA ILE A 69 5.40 -7.48 6.42
C ILE A 69 3.89 -7.55 6.54
N PHE A 70 3.25 -6.40 6.35
CA PHE A 70 1.80 -6.25 6.41
C PHE A 70 1.27 -5.75 5.08
N GLU A 71 0.26 -6.45 4.56
CA GLU A 71 -0.48 -5.99 3.40
C GLU A 71 -1.74 -5.25 3.86
N SER A 72 -1.86 -3.98 3.48
CA SER A 72 -2.97 -3.12 3.85
C SER A 72 -3.87 -2.87 2.64
N PHE A 73 -5.17 -3.05 2.81
CA PHE A 73 -6.16 -2.93 1.74
C PHE A 73 -7.04 -1.71 1.93
N PHE A 74 -7.22 -0.97 0.84
CA PHE A 74 -7.95 0.28 0.80
C PHE A 74 -8.95 0.30 -0.36
N LEU A 75 -10.13 0.84 -0.07
CA LEU A 75 -11.09 1.23 -1.08
C LEU A 75 -10.92 2.73 -1.37
N LEU A 76 -10.59 3.07 -2.61
CA LEU A 76 -10.51 4.44 -3.09
C LEU A 76 -11.75 4.75 -3.93
N THR A 77 -12.50 5.79 -3.59
CA THR A 77 -13.66 6.24 -4.37
C THR A 77 -13.53 7.72 -4.73
N SER A 78 -14.31 8.16 -5.72
CA SER A 78 -14.46 9.59 -6.01
C SER A 78 -14.89 10.36 -4.74
N LYS A 79 -14.45 11.62 -4.65
CA LYS A 79 -14.84 12.53 -3.56
C LYS A 79 -16.28 12.95 -3.69
#